data_AF-A0A436CCY3-F1
#
_entry.id   AF-A0A436CCY3-F1
#
_cell.length_a   1.000
_cell.length_b   1.000
_cell.length_c   1.000
_cell.angle_alpha   90.00
_cell.angle_beta   90.00
_cell.angle_gamma   90.00
#
_symmetry.space_group_name_H-M   'P 1'
#
loop_
_entity.id
_entity.type
_entity.pdbx_description
1 polymer ?
#
loop_
_entity_poly.entity_id
_entity_poly.type
_entity_poly.pdbx_seq_one_letter_code
_entity_poly.pdbx_strand_id
1 'polypeptide(L)'
;MVDLPILGGVSPEEIERIAQTVGTPTVAGASLTTRFFRRVSALVATRAGRGESGQFTVFLQSEALFEDAKCCSVAEAPLLANGADPVVDRIWLSTASLSTSFELLLRWSDAASLFQAVKKAGLGGIPAVVVDWRTGVPQGRLYRSGLSNHEDSETVFFEDVPITRMQMKEVLDTFYERSLRTPALVIEGHAKRVWKESANGIPEHRPEEVIQGRLLEALKAVFARHDLRAEPITDDGRADIVISMKTITSGGLPAVVNEWVLELKALADQTNTGNPVPPSVAVQAIQSGLEQAIGYKTRLNALQAALCCYDMRATDFGDDSAFAHIQDDAKHHDVPLWRWFLFRSTAASRTARGYLSSASR
;
A
#
# COMPACT_ATOMS: atom_id res chain seq x y z
N MET A 1 -26.07 -19.55 43.66
CA MET A 1 -25.57 -19.56 42.26
C MET A 1 -24.07 -19.42 42.36
N VAL A 2 -23.35 -20.41 41.85
CA VAL A 2 -21.89 -20.45 41.87
C VAL A 2 -21.43 -19.71 40.62
N ASP A 3 -20.78 -18.57 40.80
CA ASP A 3 -20.08 -17.89 39.71
C ASP A 3 -18.91 -18.76 39.28
N LEU A 4 -18.99 -19.27 38.05
CA LEU A 4 -17.87 -19.93 37.39
C LEU A 4 -16.84 -18.85 36.98
N PRO A 5 -15.54 -19.10 37.17
CA PRO A 5 -14.52 -18.21 36.66
C PRO A 5 -14.54 -18.28 35.13
N ILE A 6 -14.82 -17.15 34.48
CA ILE A 6 -14.67 -16.99 33.04
C ILE A 6 -13.16 -17.05 32.73
N LEU A 7 -12.67 -18.26 32.50
CA LEU A 7 -11.39 -18.49 31.84
C LEU A 7 -11.56 -18.06 30.37
N GLY A 8 -10.98 -16.92 30.01
CA GLY A 8 -10.62 -16.63 28.62
C GLY A 8 -11.49 -15.63 27.85
N GLY A 9 -12.07 -14.62 28.49
CA GLY A 9 -12.70 -13.50 27.80
C GLY A 9 -12.01 -12.19 28.12
N VAL A 10 -11.17 -11.67 27.22
CA VAL A 10 -10.70 -10.29 27.29
C VAL A 10 -11.92 -9.39 27.02
N SER A 11 -12.27 -8.51 27.95
CA SER A 11 -13.44 -7.64 27.75
C SER A 11 -13.18 -6.60 26.65
N PRO A 12 -14.20 -6.10 25.94
CA PRO A 12 -14.03 -4.99 25.00
C PRO A 12 -13.34 -3.77 25.64
N GLU A 13 -13.63 -3.45 26.91
CA GLU A 13 -12.93 -2.36 27.62
C GLU A 13 -11.46 -2.69 27.91
N GLU A 14 -11.13 -3.97 28.12
CA GLU A 14 -9.74 -4.42 28.27
C GLU A 14 -8.97 -4.34 26.95
N ILE A 15 -9.59 -4.71 25.82
CA ILE A 15 -9.02 -4.55 24.48
C ILE A 15 -8.76 -3.06 24.21
N GLU A 16 -9.73 -2.19 24.52
CA GLU A 16 -9.63 -0.75 24.31
C GLU A 16 -8.52 -0.14 25.18
N ARG A 17 -8.43 -0.54 26.44
CA ARG A 17 -7.36 -0.12 27.37
C ARG A 17 -5.99 -0.60 26.91
N ILE A 18 -5.86 -1.85 26.47
CA ILE A 18 -4.60 -2.38 25.93
C ILE A 18 -4.24 -1.67 24.61
N ALA A 19 -5.20 -1.42 23.73
CA ALA A 19 -4.98 -0.67 22.50
C ALA A 19 -4.54 0.79 22.77
N GLN A 20 -5.07 1.42 23.82
CA GLN A 20 -4.63 2.74 24.28
C GLN A 20 -3.24 2.72 24.91
N THR A 21 -2.88 1.64 25.63
CA THR A 21 -1.61 1.55 26.40
C THR A 21 -0.44 1.04 25.56
N VAL A 22 -0.67 0.03 24.72
CA VAL A 22 0.33 -0.65 23.90
C VAL A 22 0.36 -0.09 22.47
N GLY A 23 -0.69 0.65 22.09
CA GLY A 23 -0.98 0.95 20.70
C GLY A 23 -1.55 -0.28 19.99
N THR A 24 -2.47 -0.07 19.03
CA THR A 24 -2.85 -1.14 18.10
C THR A 24 -1.58 -1.58 17.34
N PRO A 25 -1.29 -2.89 17.21
CA PRO A 25 -0.15 -3.34 16.42
C PRO A 25 -0.25 -2.73 15.02
N THR A 26 0.80 -2.06 14.55
CA THR A 26 0.80 -1.36 13.24
C THR A 26 0.60 -2.31 12.05
N VAL A 27 0.66 -3.62 12.32
CA VAL A 27 0.56 -4.72 11.38
C VAL A 27 -0.77 -5.51 11.49
N ALA A 28 -1.65 -5.15 12.43
CA ALA A 28 -2.97 -5.76 12.52
C ALA A 28 -3.76 -5.50 11.21
N GLY A 29 -4.37 -6.56 10.67
CA GLY A 29 -5.16 -6.50 9.43
C GLY A 29 -4.38 -6.50 8.11
N ALA A 30 -3.03 -6.49 8.13
CA ALA A 30 -2.22 -6.55 6.90
C ALA A 30 -2.17 -7.96 6.31
N SER A 31 -2.07 -8.07 4.97
CA SER A 31 -1.90 -9.37 4.30
C SER A 31 -0.59 -10.07 4.71
N LEU A 32 -0.49 -11.37 4.43
CA LEU A 32 0.78 -12.11 4.63
C LEU A 32 1.92 -11.50 3.80
N THR A 33 1.65 -11.10 2.56
CA THR A 33 2.63 -10.47 1.68
C THR A 33 3.13 -9.15 2.24
N THR A 34 2.25 -8.28 2.73
CA THR A 34 2.65 -7.01 3.35
C THR A 34 3.43 -7.21 4.64
N ARG A 35 3.07 -8.23 5.44
CA ARG A 35 3.83 -8.61 6.64
C ARG A 35 5.24 -9.08 6.30
N PHE A 36 5.34 -10.00 5.35
CA PHE A 36 6.61 -10.50 4.82
C PHE A 36 7.50 -9.34 4.38
N PHE A 37 6.93 -8.49 3.55
CA PHE A 37 7.63 -7.38 2.96
C PHE A 37 8.15 -6.36 4.00
N ARG A 38 7.34 -5.99 4.99
CA ARG A 38 7.78 -5.08 6.07
C ARG A 38 8.92 -5.70 6.90
N ARG A 39 8.90 -7.02 7.11
CA ARG A 39 9.99 -7.73 7.80
C ARG A 39 11.27 -7.76 6.96
N VAL A 40 11.17 -8.05 5.68
CA VAL A 40 12.31 -7.94 4.75
C VAL A 40 12.88 -6.54 4.74
N SER A 41 12.03 -5.51 4.69
CA SER A 41 12.48 -4.12 4.69
C SER A 41 13.23 -3.74 5.97
N ALA A 42 12.76 -4.19 7.14
CA ALA A 42 13.46 -3.97 8.40
C ALA A 42 14.82 -4.69 8.44
N LEU A 43 14.89 -5.92 7.90
CA LEU A 43 16.11 -6.69 7.76
C LEU A 43 17.11 -5.98 6.85
N VAL A 44 16.68 -5.59 5.64
CA VAL A 44 17.51 -4.87 4.66
C VAL A 44 18.05 -3.57 5.24
N ALA A 45 17.21 -2.75 5.89
CA ALA A 45 17.64 -1.52 6.54
C ALA A 45 18.69 -1.78 7.64
N THR A 46 18.50 -2.83 8.44
CA THR A 46 19.47 -3.23 9.49
C THR A 46 20.81 -3.60 8.89
N ARG A 47 20.82 -4.33 7.77
CA ARG A 47 22.03 -4.78 7.09
C ARG A 47 22.74 -3.65 6.34
N ALA A 48 21.98 -2.78 5.67
CA ALA A 48 22.50 -1.57 5.04
C ALA A 48 23.15 -0.63 6.07
N GLY A 49 22.53 -0.45 7.25
CA GLY A 49 23.11 0.31 8.35
C GLY A 49 24.41 -0.28 8.92
N ARG A 50 24.71 -1.55 8.65
CA ARG A 50 25.99 -2.21 8.96
C ARG A 50 27.01 -2.12 7.81
N GLY A 51 26.69 -1.42 6.73
CA GLY A 51 27.56 -1.24 5.57
C GLY A 51 27.60 -2.43 4.61
N GLU A 52 26.58 -3.30 4.61
CA GLU A 52 26.53 -4.40 3.65
C GLU A 52 26.33 -3.90 2.21
N SER A 53 27.05 -4.50 1.26
CA SER A 53 27.04 -4.15 -0.15
C SER A 53 27.34 -5.37 -1.02
N GLY A 54 26.92 -5.34 -2.29
CA GLY A 54 27.16 -6.41 -3.28
C GLY A 54 26.23 -6.27 -4.47
N GLN A 55 25.72 -7.38 -5.03
CA GLN A 55 24.82 -7.32 -6.18
C GLN A 55 23.35 -7.34 -5.77
N PHE A 56 22.79 -8.53 -5.55
CA PHE A 56 21.35 -8.71 -5.41
C PHE A 56 21.00 -9.66 -4.28
N THR A 57 19.86 -9.43 -3.66
CA THR A 57 19.21 -10.41 -2.78
C THR A 57 17.79 -10.65 -3.26
N VAL A 58 17.34 -11.89 -3.20
CA VAL A 58 15.93 -12.24 -3.41
C VAL A 58 15.37 -12.82 -2.13
N PHE A 59 14.23 -12.32 -1.67
CA PHE A 59 13.44 -12.94 -0.61
C PHE A 59 12.13 -13.44 -1.20
N LEU A 60 11.88 -14.73 -1.10
CA LEU A 60 10.69 -15.42 -1.59
C LEU A 60 9.77 -15.77 -0.40
N GLN A 61 8.49 -15.40 -0.50
CA GLN A 61 7.49 -15.74 0.49
C GLN A 61 6.83 -17.07 0.13
N SER A 62 7.01 -18.09 0.97
CA SER A 62 6.32 -19.37 0.83
C SER A 62 5.35 -19.61 1.98
N GLU A 63 4.15 -20.09 1.64
CA GLU A 63 3.17 -20.63 2.60
C GLU A 63 3.38 -22.15 2.84
N ALA A 64 4.10 -22.83 1.93
CA ALA A 64 4.44 -24.25 2.00
C ALA A 64 5.96 -24.43 2.14
N LEU A 65 6.57 -23.68 3.05
CA LEU A 65 8.02 -23.44 3.13
C LEU A 65 8.88 -24.71 2.97
N PHE A 66 8.56 -25.77 3.70
CA PHE A 66 9.33 -27.02 3.67
C PHE A 66 9.13 -27.83 2.38
N GLU A 67 7.95 -27.76 1.76
CA GLU A 67 7.70 -28.43 0.48
C GLU A 67 8.42 -27.69 -0.65
N ASP A 68 8.31 -26.37 -0.67
CA ASP A 68 8.98 -25.52 -1.65
C ASP A 68 10.51 -25.66 -1.52
N ALA A 69 11.06 -25.78 -0.31
CA ALA A 69 12.49 -25.98 -0.12
C ALA A 69 13.03 -27.29 -0.73
N LYS A 70 12.20 -28.33 -0.90
CA LYS A 70 12.62 -29.62 -1.49
C LYS A 70 12.98 -29.52 -2.97
N CYS A 71 12.61 -28.44 -3.66
CA CYS A 71 12.96 -28.22 -5.07
C CYS A 71 14.47 -28.12 -5.31
N CYS A 72 15.23 -27.86 -4.26
CA CYS A 72 16.50 -27.16 -4.34
C CYS A 72 17.44 -27.64 -3.23
N SER A 73 18.76 -27.46 -3.43
CA SER A 73 19.70 -27.56 -2.32
C SER A 73 19.57 -26.32 -1.44
N VAL A 74 19.45 -26.52 -0.13
CA VAL A 74 19.20 -25.45 0.83
C VAL A 74 20.14 -25.50 2.04
N ALA A 75 20.34 -24.35 2.67
CA ALA A 75 20.95 -24.23 4.00
C ALA A 75 19.97 -23.51 4.95
N GLU A 76 19.88 -23.97 6.20
CA GLU A 76 18.96 -23.37 7.17
C GLU A 76 19.51 -22.05 7.74
N ALA A 77 18.63 -21.06 7.90
CA ALA A 77 18.93 -19.79 8.56
C ALA A 77 17.80 -19.43 9.53
N PRO A 78 17.76 -20.05 10.73
CA PRO A 78 16.63 -19.95 11.65
C PRO A 78 16.44 -18.56 12.28
N LEU A 79 17.48 -17.72 12.26
CA LEU A 79 17.46 -16.40 12.94
C LEU A 79 17.64 -15.23 11.98
N LEU A 80 17.42 -15.42 10.67
CA LEU A 80 17.64 -14.41 9.63
C LEU A 80 17.03 -13.03 9.98
N ALA A 81 15.86 -13.01 10.62
CA ALA A 81 15.16 -11.79 11.03
C ALA A 81 15.94 -10.88 12.00
N ASN A 82 16.96 -11.38 12.70
CA ASN A 82 17.77 -10.58 13.62
C ASN A 82 18.78 -9.67 12.90
N GLY A 83 19.00 -9.88 11.60
CA GLY A 83 19.98 -9.15 10.81
C GLY A 83 21.44 -9.34 11.23
N ALA A 84 21.77 -10.42 11.94
CA ALA A 84 23.13 -10.79 12.29
C ALA A 84 23.88 -11.39 11.10
N ASP A 85 23.18 -12.21 10.30
CA ASP A 85 23.74 -12.88 9.13
C ASP A 85 23.71 -11.98 7.88
N PRO A 86 24.71 -12.07 6.98
CA PRO A 86 24.68 -11.42 5.68
C PRO A 86 23.51 -11.91 4.82
N VAL A 87 22.93 -11.00 4.05
CA VAL A 87 21.80 -11.30 3.16
C VAL A 87 22.13 -11.08 1.69
N VAL A 88 23.19 -10.33 1.39
CA VAL A 88 23.63 -9.98 0.04
C VAL A 88 24.11 -11.20 -0.73
N ASP A 89 23.85 -11.18 -2.03
CA ASP A 89 24.23 -12.22 -3.01
C ASP A 89 23.62 -13.59 -2.71
N ARG A 90 22.41 -13.59 -2.16
CA ARG A 90 21.68 -14.79 -1.74
C ARG A 90 20.22 -14.77 -2.17
N ILE A 91 19.65 -15.97 -2.24
CA ILE A 91 18.22 -16.19 -2.46
C ILE A 91 17.67 -16.85 -1.21
N TRP A 92 16.73 -16.18 -0.56
CA TRP A 92 16.09 -16.62 0.66
C TRP A 92 14.67 -17.09 0.37
N LEU A 93 14.28 -18.23 0.92
CA LEU A 93 12.91 -18.73 0.96
C LEU A 93 12.44 -18.72 2.40
N SER A 94 11.31 -18.08 2.69
CA SER A 94 10.86 -17.88 4.06
C SER A 94 9.34 -17.74 4.18
N THR A 95 8.82 -17.92 5.39
CA THR A 95 7.47 -17.48 5.74
C THR A 95 7.39 -15.95 5.89
N ALA A 96 6.17 -15.43 6.03
CA ALA A 96 5.91 -14.00 6.22
C ALA A 96 6.50 -13.39 7.51
N SER A 97 6.84 -14.20 8.52
CA SER A 97 7.44 -13.73 9.77
C SER A 97 8.96 -13.65 9.72
N LEU A 98 9.61 -14.22 8.71
CA LEU A 98 11.06 -14.49 8.69
C LEU A 98 11.58 -15.35 9.86
N SER A 99 10.67 -16.06 10.55
CA SER A 99 11.03 -16.91 11.70
C SER A 99 11.69 -18.23 11.31
N THR A 100 11.50 -18.66 10.06
CA THR A 100 12.14 -19.84 9.50
C THR A 100 12.47 -19.50 8.06
N SER A 101 13.76 -19.56 7.73
CA SER A 101 14.26 -19.20 6.41
C SER A 101 15.26 -20.24 5.94
N PHE A 102 15.27 -20.46 4.62
CA PHE A 102 16.26 -21.26 3.92
C PHE A 102 17.00 -20.39 2.93
N GLU A 103 18.32 -20.52 2.89
CA GLU A 103 19.11 -20.07 1.76
C GLU A 103 18.98 -21.10 0.64
N LEU A 104 18.60 -20.66 -0.56
CA LEU A 104 18.58 -21.50 -1.76
C LEU A 104 19.94 -21.41 -2.46
N LEU A 105 20.61 -22.55 -2.61
CA LEU A 105 21.95 -22.64 -3.21
C LEU A 105 21.88 -22.70 -4.75
N LEU A 106 21.18 -21.74 -5.35
CA LEU A 106 21.03 -21.62 -6.80
C LEU A 106 22.18 -20.82 -7.40
N ARG A 107 22.64 -21.22 -8.59
CA ARG A 107 23.72 -20.53 -9.30
C ARG A 107 23.17 -19.44 -10.23
N TRP A 108 23.73 -18.24 -10.12
CA TRP A 108 23.43 -17.08 -10.96
C TRP A 108 24.66 -16.15 -11.00
N SER A 109 24.71 -15.26 -11.99
CA SER A 109 25.84 -14.33 -12.20
C SER A 109 25.40 -12.88 -12.39
N ASP A 110 24.11 -12.67 -12.63
CA ASP A 110 23.49 -11.38 -12.92
C ASP A 110 21.99 -11.44 -12.62
N ALA A 111 21.28 -10.32 -12.76
CA ALA A 111 19.84 -10.24 -12.48
C ALA A 111 18.99 -11.16 -13.39
N ALA A 112 19.36 -11.33 -14.66
CA ALA A 112 18.58 -12.13 -15.59
C ALA A 112 18.69 -13.63 -15.26
N SER A 113 19.91 -14.11 -15.01
CA SER A 113 20.20 -15.47 -14.58
C SER A 113 19.64 -15.77 -13.20
N LEU A 114 19.60 -14.80 -12.29
CA LEU A 114 18.94 -14.88 -10.99
C LEU A 114 17.44 -15.20 -11.14
N PHE A 115 16.72 -14.44 -11.97
CA PHE A 115 15.30 -14.69 -12.23
C PHE A 115 15.07 -16.04 -12.89
N GLN A 116 15.91 -16.41 -13.85
CA GLN A 116 15.82 -17.71 -14.49
C GLN A 116 16.10 -18.86 -13.53
N ALA A 117 17.03 -18.70 -12.59
CA ALA A 117 17.33 -19.72 -11.58
C ALA A 117 16.12 -19.96 -10.66
N VAL A 118 15.49 -18.90 -10.15
CA VAL A 118 14.27 -19.01 -9.33
C VAL A 118 13.11 -19.65 -10.10
N LYS A 119 12.92 -19.27 -11.38
CA LYS A 119 11.88 -19.87 -12.24
C LYS A 119 12.12 -21.36 -12.48
N LYS A 120 13.36 -21.76 -12.79
CA LYS A 120 13.74 -23.17 -13.02
C LYS A 120 13.59 -24.03 -11.77
N ALA A 121 13.76 -23.44 -10.58
CA ALA A 121 13.48 -24.06 -9.30
C ALA A 121 11.97 -24.27 -9.02
N GLY A 122 11.06 -23.83 -9.90
CA GLY A 122 9.61 -23.91 -9.69
C GLY A 122 9.06 -22.82 -8.78
N LEU A 123 9.90 -21.88 -8.33
CA LEU A 123 9.55 -20.81 -7.39
C LEU A 123 9.23 -19.48 -8.08
N GLY A 124 9.07 -19.49 -9.41
CA GLY A 124 8.80 -18.27 -10.17
C GLY A 124 7.44 -17.62 -9.86
N GLY A 125 6.47 -18.39 -9.35
CA GLY A 125 5.10 -17.92 -9.09
C GLY A 125 4.84 -17.43 -7.67
N ILE A 126 5.81 -17.53 -6.75
CA ILE A 126 5.61 -17.10 -5.36
C ILE A 126 6.03 -15.65 -5.16
N PRO A 127 5.36 -14.89 -4.26
CA PRO A 127 5.68 -13.48 -4.03
C PRO A 127 7.15 -13.27 -3.68
N ALA A 128 7.77 -12.23 -4.25
CA ALA A 128 9.20 -12.00 -4.12
C ALA A 128 9.53 -10.53 -3.85
N VAL A 129 10.58 -10.29 -3.06
CA VAL A 129 11.24 -9.00 -2.93
C VAL A 129 12.65 -9.14 -3.48
N VAL A 130 12.98 -8.31 -4.47
CA VAL A 130 14.34 -8.24 -5.02
C VAL A 130 14.98 -6.96 -4.54
N VAL A 131 16.17 -7.07 -3.97
CA VAL A 131 16.95 -5.96 -3.44
C VAL A 131 18.20 -5.81 -4.30
N ASP A 132 18.42 -4.61 -4.82
CA ASP A 132 19.63 -4.21 -5.52
C ASP A 132 20.54 -3.45 -4.55
N TRP A 133 21.74 -3.98 -4.33
CA TRP A 133 22.75 -3.47 -3.39
C TRP A 133 23.92 -2.77 -4.09
N ARG A 134 23.88 -2.65 -5.42
CA ARG A 134 24.99 -2.09 -6.22
C ARG A 134 25.14 -0.59 -6.00
N THR A 135 24.06 0.06 -5.61
CA THR A 135 24.05 1.45 -5.17
C THR A 135 24.30 1.50 -3.67
N GLY A 136 24.98 2.54 -3.17
CA GLY A 136 25.22 2.71 -1.73
C GLY A 136 23.95 2.81 -0.88
N VAL A 137 22.79 2.94 -1.52
CA VAL A 137 21.45 2.85 -0.96
C VAL A 137 20.75 1.65 -1.58
N PRO A 138 20.29 0.65 -0.80
CA PRO A 138 19.58 -0.50 -1.36
C PRO A 138 18.26 -0.07 -2.03
N GLN A 139 17.99 -0.61 -3.22
CA GLN A 139 16.75 -0.37 -3.95
C GLN A 139 15.91 -1.64 -4.01
N GLY A 140 14.61 -1.54 -3.72
CA GLY A 140 13.74 -2.70 -3.67
C GLY A 140 12.72 -2.75 -4.80
N ARG A 141 12.37 -3.96 -5.22
CA ARG A 141 11.19 -4.24 -6.04
C ARG A 141 10.38 -5.39 -5.45
N LEU A 142 9.08 -5.15 -5.25
CA LEU A 142 8.11 -6.16 -4.83
C LEU A 142 7.42 -6.75 -6.07
N TYR A 143 7.40 -8.07 -6.16
CA TYR A 143 6.72 -8.85 -7.20
C TYR A 143 5.64 -9.70 -6.54
N ARG A 144 4.42 -9.18 -6.47
CA ARG A 144 3.31 -9.83 -5.74
C ARG A 144 2.93 -11.18 -6.32
N SER A 145 2.94 -11.31 -7.66
CA SER A 145 2.67 -12.55 -8.38
C SER A 145 3.93 -13.37 -8.69
N GLY A 146 5.05 -13.03 -8.06
CA GLY A 146 6.34 -13.67 -8.26
C GLY A 146 7.10 -13.25 -9.52
N LEU A 147 8.33 -13.75 -9.61
CA LEU A 147 9.32 -13.33 -10.63
C LEU A 147 8.98 -13.77 -12.05
N SER A 148 8.06 -14.72 -12.24
CA SER A 148 7.53 -15.10 -13.54
C SER A 148 6.85 -13.91 -14.24
N ASN A 149 6.16 -13.06 -13.47
CA ASN A 149 5.51 -11.84 -13.96
C ASN A 149 6.34 -10.58 -13.62
N HIS A 150 7.59 -10.54 -14.06
CA HIS A 150 8.54 -9.47 -13.71
C HIS A 150 8.15 -8.04 -14.13
N GLU A 151 7.27 -7.88 -15.11
CA GLU A 151 6.74 -6.56 -15.48
C GLU A 151 5.80 -5.98 -14.41
N ASP A 152 5.18 -6.86 -13.61
CA ASP A 152 4.32 -6.48 -12.49
C ASP A 152 5.15 -6.34 -11.20
N SER A 153 5.87 -5.22 -11.09
CA SER A 153 6.65 -4.87 -9.91
C SER A 153 6.30 -3.50 -9.34
N GLU A 154 6.47 -3.35 -8.03
CA GLU A 154 6.33 -2.10 -7.28
C GLU A 154 7.68 -1.70 -6.70
N THR A 155 8.06 -0.43 -6.84
CA THR A 155 9.27 0.09 -6.18
C THR A 155 9.05 0.11 -4.67
N VAL A 156 10.11 -0.22 -3.94
CA VAL A 156 10.14 -0.26 -2.48
C VAL A 156 11.21 0.68 -1.96
N PHE A 157 10.86 1.43 -0.92
CA PHE A 157 11.78 2.29 -0.19
C PHE A 157 12.20 1.61 1.12
N PHE A 158 13.51 1.36 1.28
CA PHE A 158 14.08 0.76 2.49
C PHE A 158 14.63 1.80 3.48
N GLU A 159 14.83 3.04 3.04
CA GLU A 159 15.35 4.11 3.88
C GLU A 159 14.24 4.80 4.69
N ASP A 160 14.65 5.35 5.83
CA ASP A 160 13.83 6.24 6.66
C ASP A 160 13.93 7.68 6.11
N VAL A 161 13.50 7.87 4.85
CA VAL A 161 13.49 9.17 4.18
C VAL A 161 12.06 9.72 4.08
N PRO A 162 11.89 11.05 4.22
CA PRO A 162 10.58 11.67 4.08
C PRO A 162 9.93 11.38 2.74
N ILE A 163 8.63 11.09 2.76
CA ILE A 163 7.88 10.82 1.53
C ILE A 163 7.61 12.13 0.79
N THR A 164 8.16 12.27 -0.41
CA THR A 164 7.93 13.45 -1.26
C THR A 164 6.54 13.40 -1.92
N ARG A 165 6.05 14.58 -2.34
CA ARG A 165 4.80 14.71 -3.13
C ARG A 165 4.81 13.86 -4.39
N MET A 166 5.95 13.79 -5.08
CA MET A 166 6.11 13.00 -6.30
C MET A 166 5.98 11.50 -6.01
N GLN A 167 6.70 10.98 -5.01
CA GLN A 167 6.61 9.58 -4.61
C GLN A 167 5.20 9.20 -4.16
N MET A 168 4.55 10.05 -3.35
CA MET A 168 3.17 9.82 -2.93
C MET A 168 2.23 9.71 -4.14
N LYS A 169 2.33 10.66 -5.07
CA LYS A 169 1.49 10.66 -6.28
C LYS A 169 1.73 9.45 -7.17
N GLU A 170 2.99 9.04 -7.37
CA GLU A 170 3.35 7.85 -8.15
C GLU A 170 2.73 6.57 -7.57
N VAL A 171 2.73 6.42 -6.23
CA VAL A 171 2.11 5.27 -5.58
C VAL A 171 0.60 5.27 -5.75
N LEU A 172 -0.04 6.44 -5.61
CA LEU A 172 -1.49 6.59 -5.81
C LEU A 172 -1.91 6.32 -7.27
N ASP A 173 -1.11 6.80 -8.23
CA ASP A 173 -1.32 6.54 -9.66
C ASP A 173 -1.17 5.05 -10.00
N THR A 174 -0.14 4.41 -9.46
CA THR A 174 0.08 2.97 -9.64
C THR A 174 -1.05 2.16 -9.03
N PHE A 175 -1.50 2.53 -7.83
CA PHE A 175 -2.65 1.92 -7.17
C PHE A 175 -3.91 2.05 -8.05
N TYR A 176 -4.23 3.24 -8.54
CA TYR A 176 -5.36 3.45 -9.43
C TYR A 176 -5.29 2.58 -10.68
N GLU A 177 -4.16 2.63 -11.39
CA GLU A 177 -3.96 1.92 -12.67
C GLU A 177 -4.11 0.41 -12.54
N ARG A 178 -3.69 -0.15 -11.40
CA ARG A 178 -3.70 -1.60 -11.14
C ARG A 178 -4.96 -2.09 -10.45
N SER A 179 -5.64 -1.24 -9.67
CA SER A 179 -6.67 -1.70 -8.71
C SER A 179 -8.06 -1.13 -8.94
N LEU A 180 -8.18 0.07 -9.52
CA LEU A 180 -9.42 0.84 -9.50
C LEU A 180 -9.90 1.31 -10.87
N ARG A 181 -8.99 1.50 -11.83
CA ARG A 181 -9.31 2.12 -13.13
C ARG A 181 -10.52 1.51 -13.84
N THR A 182 -10.68 0.19 -13.76
CA THR A 182 -11.84 -0.52 -14.33
C THR A 182 -12.35 -1.57 -13.36
N PRO A 183 -13.61 -2.01 -13.48
CA PRO A 183 -14.18 -3.02 -12.60
C PRO A 183 -13.51 -4.40 -12.77
N ALA A 184 -12.87 -4.66 -13.91
CA ALA A 184 -12.18 -5.92 -14.20
C ALA A 184 -10.86 -6.08 -13.42
N LEU A 185 -10.33 -5.00 -12.82
CA LEU A 185 -9.08 -5.01 -12.05
C LEU A 185 -9.25 -5.48 -10.60
N VAL A 186 -10.44 -5.96 -10.22
CA VAL A 186 -10.63 -6.63 -8.92
C VAL A 186 -10.13 -8.07 -9.06
N ILE A 187 -8.82 -8.28 -8.87
CA ILE A 187 -8.13 -9.53 -9.20
C ILE A 187 -8.13 -10.55 -8.03
N GLU A 188 -8.40 -10.14 -6.79
CA GLU A 188 -8.34 -11.06 -5.65
C GLU A 188 -9.72 -11.58 -5.23
N GLY A 189 -9.85 -12.91 -5.12
CA GLY A 189 -11.10 -13.67 -4.96
C GLY A 189 -11.96 -13.35 -3.72
N HIS A 190 -11.54 -12.42 -2.88
CA HIS A 190 -12.30 -11.91 -1.72
C HIS A 190 -12.15 -10.39 -1.50
N ALA A 191 -11.52 -9.66 -2.43
CA ALA A 191 -11.39 -8.22 -2.31
C ALA A 191 -12.76 -7.54 -2.48
N LYS A 192 -13.11 -6.65 -1.54
CA LYS A 192 -14.35 -5.87 -1.62
C LYS A 192 -14.36 -5.07 -2.92
N ARG A 193 -15.41 -5.24 -3.70
CA ARG A 193 -15.61 -4.50 -4.96
C ARG A 193 -15.96 -3.05 -4.63
N VAL A 194 -15.51 -2.13 -5.49
CA VAL A 194 -15.90 -0.71 -5.39
C VAL A 194 -17.21 -0.45 -6.14
N TRP A 195 -17.48 -1.26 -7.17
CA TRP A 195 -18.73 -1.25 -7.94
C TRP A 195 -19.63 -2.41 -7.53
N LYS A 196 -20.91 -2.12 -7.28
CA LYS A 196 -21.95 -3.12 -7.19
C LYS A 196 -22.44 -3.51 -8.59
N GLU A 197 -22.82 -2.50 -9.38
CA GLU A 197 -23.20 -2.66 -10.80
C GLU A 197 -22.60 -1.52 -11.63
N SER A 198 -21.38 -1.74 -12.13
CA SER A 198 -20.62 -0.69 -12.83
C SER A 198 -21.30 -0.21 -14.11
N ALA A 199 -21.98 -1.09 -14.86
CA ALA A 199 -22.68 -0.74 -16.09
C ALA A 199 -23.77 0.32 -15.85
N ASN A 200 -24.46 0.24 -14.71
CA ASN A 200 -25.51 1.18 -14.32
C ASN A 200 -24.96 2.40 -13.59
N GLY A 201 -23.71 2.36 -13.12
CA GLY A 201 -23.12 3.41 -12.30
C GLY A 201 -23.36 3.25 -10.81
N ILE A 202 -23.78 2.06 -10.35
CA ILE A 202 -24.13 1.83 -8.95
C ILE A 202 -22.87 1.45 -8.16
N PRO A 203 -22.40 2.31 -7.23
CA PRO A 203 -21.27 1.97 -6.37
C PRO A 203 -21.65 0.87 -5.36
N GLU A 204 -20.64 0.19 -4.82
CA GLU A 204 -20.81 -0.65 -3.63
C GLU A 204 -21.12 0.22 -2.40
N HIS A 205 -21.70 -0.38 -1.36
CA HIS A 205 -21.88 0.28 -0.07
C HIS A 205 -20.54 0.77 0.50
N ARG A 206 -20.47 2.06 0.86
CA ARG A 206 -19.28 2.74 1.39
C ARG A 206 -18.05 2.55 0.48
N PRO A 207 -18.11 3.03 -0.78
CA PRO A 207 -17.04 2.80 -1.75
C PRO A 207 -15.73 3.49 -1.33
N GLU A 208 -15.81 4.61 -0.62
CA GLU A 208 -14.67 5.33 -0.04
C GLU A 208 -13.88 4.47 0.94
N GLU A 209 -14.54 3.80 1.89
CA GLU A 209 -13.88 2.91 2.86
C GLU A 209 -13.27 1.67 2.21
N VAL A 210 -13.91 1.16 1.15
CA VAL A 210 -13.35 0.07 0.35
C VAL A 210 -12.07 0.51 -0.34
N ILE A 211 -12.06 1.72 -0.93
CA ILE A 211 -10.88 2.28 -1.58
C ILE A 211 -9.78 2.55 -0.54
N GLN A 212 -10.10 3.19 0.58
CA GLN A 212 -9.20 3.48 1.69
C GLN A 212 -8.51 2.22 2.20
N GLY A 213 -9.26 1.14 2.48
CA GLY A 213 -8.68 -0.12 2.96
C GLY A 213 -7.71 -0.76 1.96
N ARG A 214 -8.05 -0.75 0.67
CA ARG A 214 -7.17 -1.26 -0.40
C ARG A 214 -5.93 -0.38 -0.58
N LEU A 215 -6.11 0.94 -0.52
CA LEU A 215 -5.02 1.90 -0.63
C LEU A 215 -4.04 1.78 0.54
N LEU A 216 -4.55 1.64 1.77
CA LEU A 216 -3.73 1.47 2.96
C LEU A 216 -2.80 0.26 2.84
N GLU A 217 -3.30 -0.85 2.27
CA GLU A 217 -2.50 -2.05 2.03
C GLU A 217 -1.40 -1.81 0.99
N ALA A 218 -1.71 -1.12 -0.11
CA ALA A 218 -0.73 -0.74 -1.12
C ALA A 218 0.36 0.19 -0.54
N LEU A 219 -0.05 1.23 0.20
CA LEU A 219 0.87 2.17 0.84
C LEU A 219 1.77 1.48 1.88
N LYS A 220 1.23 0.56 2.69
CA LYS A 220 2.02 -0.21 3.68
C LYS A 220 3.11 -1.08 3.03
N ALA A 221 2.87 -1.51 1.79
CA ALA A 221 3.80 -2.30 1.01
C ALA A 221 4.84 -1.47 0.25
N VAL A 222 4.62 -0.17 0.03
CA VAL A 222 5.64 0.70 -0.58
C VAL A 222 6.45 1.43 0.48
N PHE A 223 5.77 2.00 1.48
CA PHE A 223 6.35 2.75 2.58
C PHE A 223 6.54 1.86 3.81
N ALA A 224 7.33 0.80 3.66
CA ALA A 224 7.50 -0.29 4.64
C ALA A 224 7.92 0.18 6.04
N ARG A 225 8.73 1.24 6.06
CA ARG A 225 9.33 1.85 7.24
C ARG A 225 8.44 2.87 7.94
N HIS A 226 7.34 3.26 7.29
CA HIS A 226 6.38 4.19 7.86
C HIS A 226 5.29 3.45 8.64
N ASP A 227 4.73 4.14 9.61
CA ASP A 227 3.54 3.73 10.34
C ASP A 227 2.32 4.39 9.67
N LEU A 228 1.43 3.55 9.11
CA LEU A 228 0.23 3.99 8.39
C LEU A 228 -1.03 3.58 9.15
N ARG A 229 -1.93 4.53 9.37
CA ARG A 229 -3.20 4.32 10.08
C ARG A 229 -4.36 4.85 9.26
N ALA A 230 -5.45 4.10 9.23
CA ALA A 230 -6.74 4.57 8.71
C ALA A 230 -7.64 5.02 9.87
N GLU A 231 -8.49 6.01 9.61
CA GLU A 231 -9.49 6.53 10.54
C GLU A 231 -8.96 6.99 11.92
N PRO A 232 -7.76 7.59 12.07
CA PRO A 232 -7.36 8.11 13.38
C PRO A 232 -8.33 9.19 13.85
N ILE A 233 -8.81 9.01 15.08
CA ILE A 233 -9.72 9.94 15.75
C ILE A 233 -8.96 11.23 16.08
N THR A 234 -9.61 12.35 15.79
CA THR A 234 -9.24 13.70 16.18
C THR A 234 -10.44 14.36 16.84
N ASP A 235 -10.24 15.49 17.52
CA ASP A 235 -11.33 16.23 18.18
C ASP A 235 -12.43 16.69 17.20
N ASP A 236 -12.14 16.73 15.90
CA ASP A 236 -13.02 17.22 14.84
C ASP A 236 -13.47 16.14 13.84
N GLY A 237 -13.29 14.88 14.19
CA GLY A 237 -13.70 13.74 13.36
C GLY A 237 -12.55 12.80 13.09
N ARG A 238 -12.56 12.13 11.94
CA ARG A 238 -11.60 11.08 11.60
C ARG A 238 -10.95 11.43 10.26
N ALA A 239 -9.62 11.45 10.25
CA ALA A 239 -8.88 11.58 9.00
C ALA A 239 -8.87 10.22 8.29
N ASP A 240 -8.88 10.20 6.96
CA ASP A 240 -8.95 8.93 6.25
C ASP A 240 -7.65 8.13 6.37
N ILE A 241 -6.49 8.69 6.01
CA ILE A 241 -5.20 8.01 6.18
C ILE A 241 -4.16 8.98 6.73
N VAL A 242 -3.45 8.54 7.77
CA VAL A 242 -2.29 9.26 8.33
C VAL A 242 -1.05 8.38 8.21
N ILE A 243 0.02 8.99 7.71
CA ILE A 243 1.32 8.35 7.51
C ILE A 243 2.33 9.06 8.39
N SER A 244 3.03 8.29 9.20
CA SER A 244 3.98 8.79 10.18
C SER A 244 5.29 8.03 10.12
N MET A 245 6.37 8.68 10.53
CA MET A 245 7.69 8.08 10.66
C MET A 245 8.19 8.24 12.09
N LYS A 246 8.78 7.18 12.62
CA LYS A 246 9.56 7.25 13.86
C LYS A 246 10.94 7.79 13.55
N THR A 247 11.37 8.80 14.29
CA THR A 247 12.66 9.45 14.10
C THR A 247 13.29 9.76 15.46
N ILE A 248 14.47 10.37 15.42
CA ILE A 248 15.18 10.85 16.60
C ILE A 248 15.39 12.35 16.42
N THR A 249 15.02 13.12 17.44
CA THR A 249 15.27 14.57 17.48
C THR A 249 16.76 14.89 17.50
N SER A 250 17.14 16.14 17.23
CA SER A 250 18.53 16.60 17.35
C SER A 250 19.13 16.37 18.75
N GLY A 251 18.29 16.30 19.79
CA GLY A 251 18.68 15.98 21.17
C GLY A 251 18.75 14.49 21.50
N GLY A 252 18.60 13.59 20.51
CA GLY A 252 18.68 12.14 20.72
C GLY A 252 17.40 11.50 21.27
N LEU A 253 16.31 12.25 21.40
CA LEU A 253 15.03 11.72 21.90
C LEU A 253 14.19 11.11 20.78
N PRO A 254 13.52 9.96 21.00
CA PRO A 254 12.55 9.42 20.06
C PRO A 254 11.42 10.42 19.77
N ALA A 255 11.06 10.54 18.50
CA ALA A 255 9.95 11.37 18.03
C ALA A 255 9.14 10.64 16.97
N VAL A 256 7.90 11.11 16.77
CA VAL A 256 7.04 10.69 15.66
C VAL A 256 6.70 11.94 14.87
N VAL A 257 6.93 11.88 13.56
CA VAL A 257 6.55 12.94 12.62
C VAL A 257 5.41 12.42 11.78
N ASN A 258 4.29 13.15 11.76
CA ASN A 258 3.21 12.91 10.81
C ASN A 258 3.63 13.53 9.48
N GLU A 259 3.92 12.70 8.49
CA GLU A 259 4.41 13.19 7.20
C GLU A 259 3.26 13.58 6.29
N TRP A 260 2.23 12.73 6.23
CA TRP A 260 1.10 12.90 5.33
C TRP A 260 -0.23 12.65 6.03
N VAL A 261 -1.20 13.48 5.66
CA VAL A 261 -2.63 13.19 5.81
C VAL A 261 -3.24 13.09 4.42
N LEU A 262 -3.92 11.99 4.12
CA LEU A 262 -4.69 11.84 2.89
C LEU A 262 -6.16 11.87 3.26
N GLU A 263 -6.90 12.81 2.71
CA GLU A 263 -8.35 12.85 2.73
C GLU A 263 -8.87 12.31 1.40
N LEU A 264 -9.82 11.38 1.45
CA LEU A 264 -10.37 10.66 0.31
C LEU A 264 -11.82 11.09 0.09
N LYS A 265 -12.22 11.15 -1.19
CA LYS A 265 -13.62 11.31 -1.59
C LYS A 265 -13.99 10.37 -2.71
N ALA A 266 -15.00 9.52 -2.52
CA ALA A 266 -15.62 8.75 -3.60
C ALA A 266 -16.80 9.54 -4.19
N LEU A 267 -16.64 10.05 -5.42
CA LEU A 267 -17.64 10.90 -6.07
C LEU A 267 -18.53 10.05 -6.98
N ALA A 268 -19.82 9.92 -6.68
CA ALA A 268 -20.75 9.12 -7.49
C ALA A 268 -21.94 9.97 -7.94
N ASP A 269 -22.52 9.62 -9.10
CA ASP A 269 -23.78 10.16 -9.62
C ASP A 269 -24.98 9.28 -9.26
N GLN A 270 -24.75 8.14 -8.58
CA GLN A 270 -25.77 7.27 -8.03
C GLN A 270 -25.41 6.80 -6.62
N THR A 271 -26.44 6.55 -5.81
CA THR A 271 -26.30 5.86 -4.52
C THR A 271 -26.07 4.36 -4.73
N ASN A 272 -25.71 3.63 -3.67
CA ASN A 272 -25.59 2.16 -3.70
C ASN A 272 -26.92 1.41 -3.96
N THR A 273 -28.05 2.13 -3.96
CA THR A 273 -29.39 1.64 -4.32
C THR A 273 -29.80 2.06 -5.74
N GLY A 274 -28.95 2.76 -6.48
CA GLY A 274 -29.20 3.22 -7.86
C GLY A 274 -30.00 4.52 -7.97
N ASN A 275 -30.23 5.24 -6.87
CA ASN A 275 -30.90 6.53 -6.93
C ASN A 275 -29.92 7.62 -7.41
N PRO A 276 -30.35 8.58 -8.24
CA PRO A 276 -29.46 9.64 -8.72
C PRO A 276 -29.00 10.55 -7.58
N VAL A 277 -27.73 10.97 -7.65
CA VAL A 277 -27.11 11.93 -6.73
C VAL A 277 -27.00 13.29 -7.43
N PRO A 278 -27.52 14.39 -6.86
CA PRO A 278 -27.41 15.72 -7.45
C PRO A 278 -25.95 16.17 -7.63
N PRO A 279 -25.59 16.89 -8.71
CA PRO A 279 -24.23 17.37 -8.93
C PRO A 279 -23.68 18.25 -7.80
N SER A 280 -24.54 19.00 -7.11
CA SER A 280 -24.17 19.84 -5.95
C SER A 280 -23.57 19.04 -4.80
N VAL A 281 -23.95 17.76 -4.63
CA VAL A 281 -23.40 16.88 -3.61
C VAL A 281 -21.92 16.60 -3.87
N ALA A 282 -21.53 16.39 -5.13
CA ALA A 282 -20.12 16.18 -5.48
C ALA A 282 -19.29 17.45 -5.27
N VAL A 283 -19.82 18.62 -5.63
CA VAL A 283 -19.17 19.92 -5.39
C VAL A 283 -18.94 20.15 -3.90
N GLN A 284 -19.97 19.89 -3.08
CA GLN A 284 -19.89 20.02 -1.62
C GLN A 284 -18.93 19.00 -1.00
N ALA A 285 -18.91 17.75 -1.48
CA ALA A 285 -17.99 16.72 -1.00
C ALA A 285 -16.52 17.08 -1.28
N ILE A 286 -16.23 17.67 -2.44
CA ILE A 286 -14.89 18.17 -2.80
C ILE A 286 -14.49 19.33 -1.89
N GLN A 287 -15.38 20.32 -1.71
CA GLN A 287 -15.15 21.47 -0.82
C GLN A 287 -14.86 21.02 0.61
N SER A 288 -15.76 20.21 1.19
CA SER A 288 -15.62 19.70 2.55
C SER A 288 -14.36 18.84 2.70
N GLY A 289 -14.00 18.05 1.69
CA GLY A 289 -12.77 17.26 1.71
C GLY A 289 -11.51 18.13 1.77
N LEU A 290 -11.48 19.25 1.06
CA LEU A 290 -10.35 20.19 1.17
C LEU A 290 -10.25 20.79 2.57
N GLU A 291 -11.38 21.25 3.13
CA GLU A 291 -11.45 21.81 4.48
C GLU A 291 -10.97 20.79 5.54
N GLN A 292 -11.39 19.52 5.39
CA GLN A 292 -10.93 18.41 6.24
C GLN A 292 -9.42 18.17 6.09
N ALA A 293 -8.89 18.08 4.86
CA ALA A 293 -7.46 17.89 4.63
C ALA A 293 -6.61 18.99 5.28
N ILE A 294 -7.03 20.26 5.15
CA ILE A 294 -6.37 21.41 5.79
C ILE A 294 -6.47 21.30 7.31
N GLY A 295 -7.66 21.06 7.84
CA GLY A 295 -7.90 20.97 9.28
C GLY A 295 -7.10 19.85 9.94
N TYR A 296 -7.07 18.66 9.33
CA TYR A 296 -6.31 17.52 9.82
C TYR A 296 -4.80 17.73 9.70
N LYS A 297 -4.30 18.36 8.62
CA LYS A 297 -2.89 18.74 8.50
C LYS A 297 -2.45 19.60 9.70
N THR A 298 -3.20 20.65 10.00
CA THR A 298 -2.87 21.56 11.10
C THR A 298 -2.97 20.85 12.45
N ARG A 299 -4.05 20.11 12.70
CA ARG A 299 -4.27 19.45 14.00
C ARG A 299 -3.26 18.36 14.32
N LEU A 300 -2.97 17.52 13.34
CA LEU A 300 -2.02 16.43 13.50
C LEU A 300 -0.57 16.92 13.38
N ASN A 301 -0.36 18.22 13.15
CA ASN A 301 0.95 18.80 12.85
C ASN A 301 1.66 18.02 11.75
N ALA A 302 0.91 17.69 10.69
CA ALA A 302 1.43 16.92 9.57
C ALA A 302 2.19 17.83 8.60
N LEU A 303 3.28 17.32 8.02
CA LEU A 303 4.08 18.07 7.07
C LEU A 303 3.31 18.38 5.78
N GLN A 304 2.57 17.39 5.27
CA GLN A 304 1.85 17.47 4.01
C GLN A 304 0.43 16.90 4.15
N ALA A 305 -0.46 17.36 3.28
CA ALA A 305 -1.78 16.77 3.12
C ALA A 305 -2.20 16.77 1.66
N ALA A 306 -3.16 15.91 1.29
CA ALA A 306 -3.74 15.87 -0.04
C ALA A 306 -5.24 15.57 0.02
N LEU A 307 -5.98 16.09 -0.97
CA LEU A 307 -7.34 15.64 -1.28
C LEU A 307 -7.29 14.68 -2.48
N CYS A 308 -7.78 13.46 -2.26
CA CYS A 308 -7.77 12.35 -3.20
C CYS A 308 -9.20 12.00 -3.64
N CYS A 309 -9.60 12.44 -4.83
CA CYS A 309 -10.93 12.17 -5.37
C CYS A 309 -10.94 10.96 -6.32
N TYR A 310 -11.73 9.94 -5.97
CA TYR A 310 -12.01 8.79 -6.83
C TYR A 310 -13.37 8.98 -7.49
N ASP A 311 -13.34 9.36 -8.77
CA ASP A 311 -14.50 9.85 -9.50
C ASP A 311 -15.20 8.71 -10.24
N MET A 312 -16.36 8.32 -9.73
CA MET A 312 -17.22 7.25 -10.22
C MET A 312 -18.41 7.78 -11.05
N ARG A 313 -18.46 9.08 -11.34
CA ARG A 313 -19.57 9.68 -12.11
C ARG A 313 -19.56 9.21 -13.57
N ALA A 314 -20.68 9.38 -14.27
CA ALA A 314 -20.79 8.95 -15.68
C ALA A 314 -19.85 9.69 -16.64
N THR A 315 -19.55 10.96 -16.34
CA THR A 315 -18.76 11.84 -17.23
C THR A 315 -17.44 12.20 -16.57
N ASP A 316 -16.36 12.06 -17.33
CA ASP A 316 -15.04 12.55 -16.93
C ASP A 316 -14.94 14.05 -17.25
N PHE A 317 -15.11 14.90 -16.23
CA PHE A 317 -15.09 16.35 -16.40
C PHE A 317 -13.68 16.95 -16.52
N GLY A 318 -12.63 16.15 -16.27
CA GLY A 318 -11.27 16.64 -16.12
C GLY A 318 -11.05 17.35 -14.79
N ASP A 319 -9.78 17.54 -14.43
CA ASP A 319 -9.38 18.07 -13.13
C ASP A 319 -9.67 19.57 -13.01
N ASP A 320 -9.45 20.33 -14.08
CA ASP A 320 -9.71 21.77 -14.13
C ASP A 320 -11.17 22.08 -13.81
N SER A 321 -12.10 21.37 -14.44
CA SER A 321 -13.54 21.56 -14.20
C SER A 321 -13.97 21.03 -12.83
N ALA A 322 -13.42 19.89 -12.38
CA ALA A 322 -13.82 19.27 -11.12
C ALA A 322 -13.39 20.08 -9.90
N PHE A 323 -12.26 20.79 -9.99
CA PHE A 323 -11.68 21.53 -8.87
C PHE A 323 -11.78 23.05 -9.00
N ALA A 324 -12.34 23.59 -10.08
CA ALA A 324 -12.38 25.03 -10.36
C ALA A 324 -12.81 25.89 -9.16
N HIS A 325 -13.76 25.43 -8.35
CA HIS A 325 -14.28 26.17 -7.20
C HIS A 325 -13.38 26.16 -5.96
N ILE A 326 -12.33 25.33 -5.91
CA ILE A 326 -11.42 25.20 -4.74
C ILE A 326 -9.94 25.36 -5.06
N GLN A 327 -9.56 25.57 -6.33
CA GLN A 327 -8.16 25.61 -6.76
C GLN A 327 -7.33 26.67 -6.01
N ASP A 328 -7.89 27.87 -5.83
CA ASP A 328 -7.19 28.97 -5.16
C ASP A 328 -6.94 28.67 -3.67
N ASP A 329 -7.95 28.15 -2.97
CA ASP A 329 -7.84 27.77 -1.56
C ASP A 329 -6.84 26.62 -1.37
N ALA A 330 -6.91 25.59 -2.22
CA ALA A 330 -5.98 24.46 -2.19
C ALA A 330 -4.53 24.90 -2.39
N LYS A 331 -4.31 25.83 -3.34
CA LYS A 331 -3.00 26.43 -3.58
C LYS A 331 -2.52 27.27 -2.39
N HIS A 332 -3.41 28.06 -1.78
CA HIS A 332 -3.08 28.87 -0.61
C HIS A 332 -2.58 28.02 0.57
N HIS A 333 -3.19 26.85 0.78
CA HIS A 333 -2.84 25.94 1.88
C HIS A 333 -1.79 24.87 1.54
N ASP A 334 -1.26 24.88 0.31
CA ASP A 334 -0.35 23.87 -0.23
C ASP A 334 -0.89 22.44 -0.06
N VAL A 335 -2.16 22.24 -0.45
CA VAL A 335 -2.83 20.94 -0.46
C VAL A 335 -3.01 20.52 -1.93
N PRO A 336 -2.21 19.59 -2.45
CA PRO A 336 -2.45 19.00 -3.77
C PRO A 336 -3.86 18.39 -3.88
N LEU A 337 -4.49 18.66 -5.02
CA LEU A 337 -5.75 18.06 -5.43
C LEU A 337 -5.45 16.99 -6.48
N TRP A 338 -5.86 15.75 -6.23
CA TRP A 338 -5.66 14.65 -7.16
C TRP A 338 -6.98 13.96 -7.43
N ARG A 339 -7.21 13.62 -8.71
CA ARG A 339 -8.42 12.93 -9.15
C ARG A 339 -8.08 11.72 -10.00
N TRP A 340 -8.84 10.66 -9.81
CA TRP A 340 -8.78 9.45 -10.62
C TRP A 340 -10.17 9.06 -11.09
N PHE A 341 -10.39 9.03 -12.41
CA PHE A 341 -11.67 8.66 -12.99
C PHE A 341 -11.81 7.13 -13.09
N LEU A 342 -12.80 6.55 -12.41
CA LEU A 342 -13.08 5.12 -12.40
C LEU A 342 -14.03 4.79 -13.56
N PHE A 343 -13.51 4.14 -14.60
CA PHE A 343 -14.33 3.76 -15.74
C PHE A 343 -15.31 2.65 -15.36
N ARG A 344 -16.53 2.73 -15.90
CA ARG A 344 -17.58 1.71 -15.72
C ARG A 344 -17.32 0.39 -16.46
N SER A 345 -16.36 0.39 -17.40
CA SER A 345 -15.95 -0.80 -18.15
C SER A 345 -14.53 -0.66 -18.71
N THR A 346 -13.91 -1.79 -19.02
CA THR A 346 -12.62 -1.85 -19.73
C THR A 346 -12.71 -1.23 -21.13
N ALA A 347 -13.86 -1.35 -21.80
CA ALA A 347 -14.08 -0.74 -23.11
C ALA A 347 -14.02 0.79 -23.04
N ALA A 348 -14.72 1.41 -22.08
CA ALA A 348 -14.70 2.86 -21.87
C ALA A 348 -13.28 3.37 -21.58
N SER A 349 -12.51 2.65 -20.74
CA SER A 349 -11.12 3.00 -20.45
C SER A 349 -10.21 2.91 -21.68
N ARG A 350 -10.38 1.91 -22.54
CA ARG A 350 -9.61 1.78 -23.79
C ARG A 350 -9.90 2.90 -24.77
N THR A 351 -11.17 3.29 -24.91
CA THR A 351 -11.58 4.41 -25.76
C THR A 351 -10.95 5.71 -25.30
N ALA A 352 -11.02 6.01 -24.00
CA ALA A 352 -10.45 7.23 -23.42
C ALA A 352 -8.92 7.32 -23.60
N ARG A 353 -8.20 6.19 -23.54
CA ARG A 353 -6.74 6.13 -23.73
C ARG A 353 -6.30 6.08 -25.21
N GLY A 354 -7.23 6.18 -26.16
CA GLY A 354 -6.91 6.22 -27.58
C GLY A 354 -6.45 4.88 -28.19
N TYR A 355 -6.56 3.76 -27.45
CA TYR A 355 -6.24 2.41 -27.97
C TYR A 355 -7.24 1.92 -29.02
N LEU A 356 -8.39 2.58 -29.13
CA LEU A 356 -9.33 2.44 -30.23
C LEU A 356 -9.35 3.74 -31.04
N SER A 357 -8.22 4.06 -31.68
CA SER A 357 -8.15 5.08 -32.73
C SER A 357 -7.50 4.52 -34.01
N SER A 358 -8.03 3.42 -34.53
CA SER A 358 -7.91 3.07 -35.95
C SER A 358 -8.79 1.88 -36.31
N ALA A 359 -10.03 2.14 -36.71
CA ALA A 359 -10.77 1.29 -37.64
C ALA A 359 -11.78 2.16 -38.40
N SER A 360 -11.26 2.81 -39.44
CA SER A 360 -11.82 2.92 -40.79
C SER A 360 -13.33 3.12 -40.99
N ARG A 361 -13.63 4.31 -41.55
CA ARG A 361 -14.70 4.67 -42.52
C ARG A 361 -16.16 4.57 -42.08
#